data_AF-A0A4U6R1W5-F1
#
_entry.id   AF-A0A4U6R1W5-F1
#
_cell.length_a   1.000
_cell.length_b   1.000
_cell.length_c   1.000
_cell.angle_alpha   90.00
_cell.angle_beta   90.00
_cell.angle_gamma   90.00
#
_symmetry.space_group_name_H-M   'P 1'
#
loop_
_entity.id
_entity.type
_entity.pdbx_description
1 polymer ?
#
loop_
_entity_poly.entity_id
_entity_poly.type
_entity_poly.pdbx_seq_one_letter_code
_entity_poly.pdbx_strand_id
1 'polypeptide(L)' 'MNLFCAIDLHSNNSVAVIIDHQDNVVFQQRLPNDIQTIEAALLSFRKDLHGVAVESTFNLPSTLSA' A
#
# COMPACT_ATOMS: atom_id res chain seq x y z
N MET A 1 12.38 -14.25 5.44
CA MET A 1 10.92 -14.47 5.50
C MET A 1 10.34 -13.99 4.19
N ASN A 2 9.29 -14.60 3.64
CA ASN A 2 8.60 -14.01 2.48
C ASN A 2 7.47 -13.13 3.00
N LEU A 3 7.64 -11.81 2.90
CA LEU A 3 6.63 -10.82 3.24
C LEU A 3 6.01 -10.26 1.96
N PHE A 4 4.71 -9.99 2.01
CA PHE A 4 3.95 -9.41 0.90
C PHE A 4 3.26 -8.14 1.38
N CYS A 5 3.43 -7.05 0.65
CA CYS A 5 2.73 -5.79 0.94
C CYS A 5 1.55 -5.59 -0.02
N ALA A 6 0.43 -5.13 0.52
CA ALA A 6 -0.67 -4.56 -0.24
C ALA A 6 -0.89 -3.10 0.19
N ILE A 7 -1.11 -2.22 -0.78
CA ILE A 7 -1.46 -0.81 -0.56
C ILE A 7 -2.83 -0.57 -1.17
N ASP A 8 -3.80 -0.31 -0.31
CA ASP A 8 -5.15 0.15 -0.64
C ASP A 8 -5.13 1.68 -0.77
N LEU A 9 -5.60 2.22 -1.89
CA LEU A 9 -5.53 3.64 -2.20
C LEU A 9 -6.85 4.35 -1.87
N HIS A 10 -6.75 5.51 -1.24
CA HIS A 10 -7.86 6.44 -1.09
C HIS A 10 -7.46 7.85 -1.53
N SER A 11 -8.45 8.76 -1.59
CA SER A 11 -8.26 10.12 -2.12
C SER A 11 -7.19 10.94 -1.40
N ASN A 12 -6.99 10.75 -0.10
CA ASN A 12 -6.04 11.54 0.70
C ASN A 12 -5.08 10.71 1.56
N ASN A 13 -5.18 9.38 1.50
CA ASN A 13 -4.33 8.47 2.26
C ASN A 13 -4.32 7.10 1.59
N SER A 14 -3.40 6.26 2.03
CA SER A 14 -3.30 4.86 1.63
C SER A 14 -3.21 4.00 2.89
N VAL A 15 -3.69 2.76 2.81
CA VAL A 15 -3.51 1.77 3.88
C VAL A 15 -2.52 0.72 3.38
N ALA A 16 -1.35 0.66 4.03
CA ALA A 16 -0.35 -0.36 3.76
C ALA A 16 -0.49 -1.50 4.76
N VAL A 17 -0.59 -2.73 4.25
CA VAL A 17 -0.62 -3.97 5.03
C VAL A 17 0.53 -4.85 4.57
N ILE A 18 1.26 -5.45 5.50
CA ILE A 18 2.25 -6.49 5.22
C ILE A 18 1.81 -7.77 5.90
N ILE A 19 1.80 -8.86 5.14
CA ILE A 19 1.52 -10.21 5.62
C ILE A 19 2.73 -11.13 5.41
N ASP A 20 2.84 -12.17 6.22
CA ASP A 20 3.73 -13.30 5.95
C ASP A 20 3.03 -14.37 5.09
N HIS A 21 3.76 -15.43 4.74
CA HIS A 21 3.24 -16.56 3.97
C HIS A 21 2.17 -17.42 4.67
N GLN A 22 1.85 -17.13 5.93
CA GLN A 22 0.82 -17.81 6.72
C GLN A 22 -0.38 -16.87 6.96
N ASP A 23 -0.47 -15.80 6.17
CA ASP A 23 -1.50 -14.77 6.22
C ASP A 23 -1.55 -13.97 7.54
N ASN A 24 -0.47 -14.00 8.34
CA ASN A 24 -0.40 -13.18 9.55
C ASN A 24 -0.05 -11.73 9.19
N VAL A 25 -0.79 -10.78 9.76
CA VAL A 25 -0.48 -9.35 9.64
C VAL A 25 0.73 -9.01 10.51
N VAL A 26 1.82 -8.58 9.89
CA VAL A 26 3.05 -8.14 10.59
C VAL A 26 3.14 -6.62 10.71
N PHE A 27 2.43 -5.90 9.84
CA PHE A 27 2.38 -4.45 9.83
C PHE A 27 1.08 -3.99 9.17
N GLN A 28 0.45 -2.97 9.76
CA GLN A 28 -0.71 -2.30 9.16
C GLN A 28 -0.71 -0.84 9.59
N GLN A 29 -0.70 0.07 8.63
CA GLN A 29 -0.72 1.50 8.91
C GLN A 29 -1.45 2.29 7.81
N ARG A 30 -2.22 3.28 8.24
CA ARG A 30 -2.73 4.33 7.35
C ARG A 30 -1.65 5.39 7.20
N LEU A 31 -1.26 5.68 5.96
CA LEU A 31 -0.19 6.60 5.59
C LEU A 31 -0.73 7.71 4.68
N PRO A 32 -0.17 8.93 4.73
CA PRO A 32 -0.48 9.94 3.73
C PRO A 32 -0.09 9.45 2.33
N ASN A 33 -0.71 10.02 1.29
CA ASN A 33 -0.31 9.81 -0.11
C ASN A 33 1.00 10.56 -0.43
N ASP A 34 2.06 10.21 0.30
CA ASP A 34 3.41 10.75 0.18
C ASP A 34 4.40 9.60 0.05
N ILE A 35 5.17 9.61 -1.05
CA ILE A 35 6.03 8.47 -1.39
C ILE A 35 7.15 8.27 -0.38
N GLN A 36 7.70 9.36 0.17
CA GLN A 36 8.80 9.27 1.14
C GLN A 36 8.34 8.63 2.45
N THR A 37 7.13 8.99 2.89
CA THR A 37 6.50 8.41 4.08
C THR A 37 6.21 6.93 3.88
N ILE A 38 5.72 6.53 2.70
CA ILE A 38 5.47 5.13 2.36
C ILE A 38 6.76 4.33 2.31
N GLU A 39 7.81 4.84 1.66
CA GLU A 39 9.13 4.18 1.61
C GLU A 39 9.73 4.00 3.00
N ALA A 40 9.66 5.02 3.85
CA ALA A 40 10.17 4.96 5.22
C ALA A 40 9.45 3.88 6.05
N ALA A 41 8.14 3.72 5.88
CA ALA A 41 7.35 2.70 6.55
C ALA A 41 7.74 1.28 6.10
N LEU A 42 8.05 1.09 4.81
CA LEU A 42 8.41 -0.22 4.25
C LEU A 42 9.90 -0.57 4.42
N LEU A 43 10.76 0.40 4.74
CA LEU A 43 12.21 0.22 4.77
C LEU A 43 12.66 -0.89 5.73
N SER A 44 12.02 -1.00 6.89
CA SER A 44 12.30 -2.03 7.89
C SER A 44 12.07 -3.46 7.38
N PHE A 45 11.25 -3.63 6.35
CA PHE A 45 10.88 -4.94 5.78
C PHE A 45 11.59 -5.25 4.47
N ARG A 46 12.39 -4.31 3.92
CA ARG A 46 12.97 -4.38 2.57
C ARG A 46 13.69 -5.68 2.23
N LYS A 47 14.39 -6.30 3.20
CA LYS A 47 15.16 -7.53 2.97
C LYS A 47 14.26 -8.75 2.76
N ASP A 48 13.08 -8.75 3.36
CA ASP A 48 12.14 -9.87 3.39
C ASP A 48 10.92 -9.63 2.48
N LEU A 49 10.74 -8.41 1.99
CA LEU A 49 9.63 -8.03 1.13
C LEU A 49 9.83 -8.61 -0.28
N HIS A 50 8.92 -9.49 -0.70
CA HIS A 50 8.93 -10.09 -2.04
C HIS A 50 8.38 -9.13 -3.10
N GLY A 51 7.42 -8.29 -2.72
CA GLY A 51 6.80 -7.31 -3.61
C GLY A 51 5.74 -6.48 -2.90
N VAL A 52 5.29 -5.44 -3.62
CA VAL A 52 4.21 -4.54 -3.20
C VAL A 52 3.13 -4.56 -4.28
N ALA A 53 1.94 -5.02 -3.93
CA ALA A 53 0.74 -4.84 -4.74
C ALA A 53 0.13 -3.48 -4.37
N VAL A 54 -0.16 -2.66 -5.38
CA VAL A 54 -0.82 -1.36 -5.18
C VAL A 54 -2.16 -1.41 -5.91
N GLU A 55 -3.23 -1.03 -5.22
CA GLU A 55 -4.55 -0.91 -5.83
C GLU A 55 -4.49 0.06 -7.03
N SER A 56 -5.09 -0.33 -8.15
CA SER A 56 -5.30 0.58 -9.27
C SER A 56 -6.66 1.25 -9.09
N THR A 57 -6.67 2.57 -8.90
CA THR A 57 -7.94 3.33 -8.89
C THR A 57 -8.28 3.85 -10.28
N PHE A 58 -9.54 3.74 -10.68
CA PHE A 58 -10.07 4.41 -11.87
C PHE A 58 -10.78 5.68 -11.42
N ASN A 59 -10.14 6.84 -11.61
CA ASN A 59 -10.82 8.11 -11.43
C ASN A 59 -11.82 8.29 -12.59
N LEU A 60 -13.11 8.14 -12.31
CA LEU A 60 -14.15 8.48 -13.28
C LEU A 60 -14.08 9.99 -13.54
N PRO A 61 -13.76 10.46 -14.75
CA PRO A 61 -13.69 11.90 -15.01
C PRO A 61 -15.07 12.52 -14.79
N SER A 62 -15.13 13.55 -13.93
CA SER A 62 -16.36 14.28 -13.58
C SER A 62 -16.90 15.19 -14.70
N THR A 63 -16.37 15.07 -15.92
CA THR A 63 -16.82 15.82 -17.09
C THR A 63 -17.46 14.87 -18.12
N LEU A 64 -18.59 14.31 -17.74
CA LEU A 64 -19.64 13.94 -18.70
C LEU A 64 -20.82 14.86 -18.41
N SER A 65 -20.67 16.15 -18.70
CA SER A 65 -21.82 17.01 -18.90
C SER A 65 -22.45 16.63 -20.24
N ALA A 66 -23.52 15.84 -20.18
CA ALA A 66 -24.46 15.70 -21.29
C ALA A 66 -25.27 16.99 -21.46
#